data_AF-A0A182SKV6-F1
#
_entry.id   AF-A0A182SKV6-F1
#
_cell.length_a   1.000
_cell.length_b   1.000
_cell.length_c   1.000
_cell.angle_alpha   90.00
_cell.angle_beta   90.00
_cell.angle_gamma   90.00
#
_symmetry.space_group_name_H-M   'P 1'
#
loop_
_entity.id
_entity.type
_entity.pdbx_description
1 polymer ?
#
loop_
_entity_poly.entity_id
_entity_poly.type
_entity_poly.pdbx_seq_one_letter_code
_entity_poly.pdbx_strand_id
1 'polypeptide(L)'
;MHIANVEKLPLSTTGSPLLIRCKTFLSITFVIPKERECHDVYTTLTKLYQPVHIKNLYCFQYTTAAKELPKAAGWDYFKLEHEFKRMRVPNDQWSACALNQNYELCDTYPRQIYVPADANTQILLGSSRFRSKGRLPALTYLHSNKASICRCSQPLSGFSARCLEDEQMLETVRKTNPNCNFMYVVDTRPRINAMANRAAGKGYENEANYENIKFQFLGIENIHTMRASLQKLIECCEQKSPTMSGFLSALESSGWLKHIRSILDTSW
;
A
#
# COMPACT_ATOMS: atom_id res chain seq x y z
N MET A 1 18.03 -9.00 -4.74
CA MET A 1 17.83 -10.39 -5.23
C MET A 1 16.48 -10.48 -5.90
N HIS A 2 16.45 -10.90 -7.17
CA HIS A 2 15.26 -10.81 -8.04
C HIS A 2 14.46 -12.12 -8.15
N ILE A 3 14.94 -13.21 -7.55
CA ILE A 3 14.26 -14.51 -7.59
C ILE A 3 12.94 -14.42 -6.79
N ALA A 4 11.86 -14.85 -7.41
CA ALA A 4 10.55 -15.03 -6.79
C ALA A 4 10.32 -16.48 -6.37
N ASN A 5 10.67 -17.42 -7.25
CA ASN A 5 10.54 -18.86 -7.01
C ASN A 5 11.61 -19.65 -7.78
N VAL A 6 11.98 -20.82 -7.26
CA VAL A 6 12.84 -21.79 -7.93
C VAL A 6 12.15 -23.15 -7.88
N GLU A 7 12.03 -23.79 -9.03
CA GLU A 7 11.31 -25.06 -9.21
C GLU A 7 12.20 -26.05 -9.97
N LYS A 8 12.27 -27.29 -9.46
CA LYS A 8 12.88 -28.40 -10.19
C LYS A 8 11.82 -29.09 -11.03
N LEU A 9 11.99 -29.07 -12.34
CA LEU A 9 11.09 -29.74 -13.27
C LEU A 9 11.46 -31.24 -13.40
N PRO A 10 10.57 -32.08 -13.96
CA PRO A 10 10.87 -33.49 -14.20
C PRO A 10 12.18 -33.69 -14.99
N LEU A 11 12.92 -34.73 -14.64
CA LEU A 11 14.18 -35.08 -15.29
C LEU A 11 13.96 -35.30 -16.80
N SER A 12 14.84 -34.73 -17.62
CA SER A 12 14.83 -34.90 -19.07
C SER A 12 16.00 -35.78 -19.52
N THR A 13 15.94 -36.29 -20.75
CA THR A 13 17.07 -37.01 -21.38
C THR A 13 18.32 -36.15 -21.53
N THR A 14 18.16 -34.82 -21.50
CA THR A 14 19.25 -33.84 -21.66
C THR A 14 19.79 -33.30 -20.33
N GLY A 15 19.23 -33.71 -19.18
CA GLY A 15 19.63 -33.25 -17.84
C GLY A 15 18.45 -32.87 -16.94
N SER A 16 18.75 -32.28 -15.79
CA SER A 16 17.78 -31.79 -14.80
C SER A 16 17.39 -30.34 -15.06
N PRO A 17 16.13 -30.04 -15.46
CA PRO A 17 15.72 -28.66 -15.70
C PRO A 17 15.38 -27.94 -14.39
N LEU A 18 15.94 -26.74 -14.22
CA LEU A 18 15.74 -25.85 -13.08
C LEU A 18 15.11 -24.55 -13.57
N LEU A 19 13.86 -24.32 -13.19
CA LEU A 19 13.09 -23.13 -13.55
C LEU A 19 13.23 -22.07 -12.46
N ILE A 20 13.73 -20.89 -12.82
CA ILE A 20 13.84 -19.72 -11.96
C ILE A 20 12.86 -18.68 -12.46
N ARG A 21 11.87 -18.34 -11.63
CA ARG A 21 10.94 -17.24 -11.87
C ARG A 21 11.40 -16.00 -11.13
N CYS A 22 11.52 -14.88 -11.82
CA CYS A 22 11.93 -13.61 -11.23
C CYS A 22 10.74 -12.71 -10.90
N LYS A 23 10.92 -11.82 -9.93
CA LYS A 23 9.96 -10.75 -9.57
C LYS A 23 9.74 -9.73 -10.69
N THR A 24 10.57 -9.79 -11.74
CA THR A 24 10.52 -8.97 -12.95
C THR A 24 9.82 -9.67 -14.12
N PHE A 25 9.08 -10.75 -13.84
CA PHE A 25 8.33 -11.55 -14.83
C PHE A 25 9.19 -12.29 -15.86
N LEU A 26 10.51 -12.30 -15.66
CA LEU A 26 11.43 -13.14 -16.42
C LEU A 26 11.47 -14.54 -15.84
N SER A 27 11.24 -15.53 -16.69
CA SER A 27 11.35 -16.95 -16.37
C SER A 27 12.52 -17.56 -17.15
N ILE A 28 13.45 -18.18 -16.43
CA ILE A 28 14.68 -18.74 -16.99
C ILE A 28 14.73 -20.22 -16.64
N THR A 29 14.89 -21.08 -17.64
CA THR A 29 15.09 -22.52 -17.43
C THR A 29 16.53 -22.89 -17.76
N PHE A 30 17.27 -23.33 -16.74
CA PHE A 30 18.58 -23.96 -16.92
C PHE A 30 18.40 -25.47 -17.07
N VAL A 31 19.17 -26.11 -17.94
CA VAL A 31 19.26 -27.58 -18.01
C VAL A 31 20.63 -27.98 -17.48
N ILE A 32 20.66 -28.53 -16.27
CA ILE A 32 21.90 -28.89 -15.58
C ILE A 32 22.16 -30.39 -15.83
N PRO A 33 23.31 -30.78 -16.42
CA PRO A 33 23.53 -32.17 -16.85
C PRO A 33 23.45 -33.21 -15.72
N LYS A 34 23.96 -32.89 -14.53
CA LYS A 34 23.96 -33.81 -13.39
C LYS A 34 22.92 -33.41 -12.35
N GLU A 35 22.09 -34.37 -11.96
CA GLU A 35 21.02 -34.14 -11.00
C GLU A 35 21.51 -33.72 -9.61
N ARG A 36 22.63 -34.29 -9.16
CA ARG A 36 23.26 -33.89 -7.90
C ARG A 36 23.63 -32.40 -7.89
N GLU A 37 24.24 -31.92 -8.97
CA GLU A 37 24.62 -30.52 -9.12
C GLU A 37 23.37 -29.61 -9.19
N CYS A 38 22.32 -30.05 -9.89
CA CYS A 38 21.04 -29.34 -9.93
C CYS A 38 20.41 -29.21 -8.53
N HIS A 39 20.45 -30.26 -7.74
CA HIS A 39 19.97 -30.24 -6.35
C HIS A 39 20.79 -29.30 -5.45
N ASP A 40 22.11 -29.26 -5.61
CA ASP A 40 22.99 -28.36 -4.86
C ASP A 40 22.71 -26.89 -5.21
N VAL A 41 22.54 -26.58 -6.49
CA VAL A 41 22.15 -25.24 -6.98
C VAL A 41 20.77 -24.86 -6.45
N TYR A 42 19.77 -25.73 -6.58
CA TYR A 42 18.41 -25.52 -6.06
C TYR A 42 18.42 -25.18 -4.57
N THR A 43 19.12 -25.98 -3.77
CA THR A 43 19.19 -25.80 -2.31
C THR A 43 19.87 -24.50 -1.95
N THR A 44 20.94 -24.15 -2.66
CA THR A 44 21.68 -22.89 -2.45
C THR A 44 20.82 -21.68 -2.79
N LEU A 45 20.18 -21.68 -3.97
CA LEU A 45 19.29 -20.58 -4.36
C LEU A 45 18.15 -20.39 -3.36
N THR A 46 17.48 -21.48 -2.95
CA THR A 46 16.38 -21.43 -1.97
C THR A 46 16.78 -20.75 -0.66
N LYS A 47 17.97 -21.07 -0.14
CA LYS A 47 18.51 -20.41 1.06
C LYS A 47 18.81 -18.92 0.83
N LEU A 48 19.31 -18.57 -0.34
CA LEU A 48 19.71 -17.21 -0.68
C LEU A 48 18.51 -16.29 -0.93
N TYR A 49 17.45 -16.75 -1.63
CA TYR A 49 16.29 -15.91 -1.98
C TYR A 49 15.22 -15.84 -0.90
N GLN A 50 15.28 -16.70 0.12
CA GLN A 50 14.42 -16.68 1.30
C GLN A 50 15.27 -16.65 2.59
N PRO A 51 16.03 -15.57 2.85
CA PRO A 51 16.81 -15.47 4.08
C PRO A 51 15.89 -15.43 5.31
N VAL A 52 16.18 -16.27 6.30
CA VAL A 52 15.37 -16.42 7.53
C VAL A 52 15.46 -15.19 8.45
N HIS A 53 16.64 -14.57 8.54
CA HIS A 53 16.87 -13.42 9.40
C HIS A 53 17.05 -12.13 8.57
N ILE A 54 16.48 -11.02 9.05
CA ILE A 54 16.58 -9.71 8.39
C ILE A 54 18.04 -9.29 8.14
N LYS A 55 18.94 -9.59 9.09
CA LYS A 55 20.39 -9.29 8.99
C LYS A 55 21.10 -10.04 7.86
N ASN A 56 20.48 -11.10 7.32
CA ASN A 56 21.01 -11.88 6.20
C ASN A 56 20.57 -11.30 4.84
N LEU A 57 19.74 -10.26 4.82
CA LEU A 57 19.42 -9.56 3.58
C LEU A 57 20.67 -8.86 3.04
N TYR A 58 20.82 -8.89 1.71
CA TYR A 58 21.98 -8.31 1.02
C TYR A 58 22.26 -6.85 1.40
N CYS A 59 21.22 -6.04 1.66
CA CYS A 59 21.38 -4.64 2.05
C CYS A 59 22.16 -4.42 3.36
N PHE A 60 22.24 -5.41 4.25
CA PHE A 60 23.06 -5.33 5.48
C PHE A 60 24.51 -5.76 5.27
N GLN A 61 24.79 -6.50 4.19
CA GLN A 61 26.13 -6.98 3.83
C GLN A 61 26.79 -6.11 2.76
N TYR A 62 25.98 -5.39 1.99
CA TYR A 62 26.43 -4.53 0.92
C TYR A 62 27.36 -3.43 1.44
N THR A 63 28.58 -3.40 0.90
CA THR A 63 29.58 -2.37 1.12
C THR A 63 29.98 -1.81 -0.24
N THR A 64 29.86 -0.49 -0.42
CA THR A 64 30.27 0.15 -1.67
C THR A 64 31.80 0.19 -1.72
N ALA A 65 32.39 -0.18 -2.85
CA ALA A 65 33.81 0.07 -3.10
C ALA A 65 34.05 1.55 -3.47
N ALA A 66 33.05 2.20 -4.07
CA ALA A 66 33.10 3.59 -4.49
C ALA A 66 32.77 4.54 -3.32
N LYS A 67 33.71 5.44 -3.01
CA LYS A 67 33.63 6.50 -1.99
C LYS A 67 32.89 7.77 -2.47
N GLU A 68 32.11 7.70 -3.55
CA GLU A 68 31.59 8.92 -4.20
C GLU A 68 30.56 9.67 -3.35
N LEU A 69 29.79 8.97 -2.51
CA LEU A 69 28.77 9.58 -1.66
C LEU A 69 28.84 9.05 -0.22
N PRO A 70 28.74 9.93 0.81
CA PRO A 70 28.57 9.50 2.18
C PRO A 70 27.32 8.62 2.34
N LYS A 71 27.38 7.60 3.21
CA LYS A 71 26.24 6.72 3.50
C LYS A 71 24.97 7.49 3.86
N ALA A 72 25.11 8.63 4.54
CA ALA A 72 24.01 9.50 4.95
C ALA A 72 23.28 10.19 3.79
N ALA A 73 23.94 10.39 2.64
CA ALA A 73 23.40 11.20 1.54
C ALA A 73 22.04 10.70 1.02
N GLY A 74 21.85 9.38 0.91
CA GLY A 74 20.56 8.80 0.50
C GLY A 74 19.48 8.88 1.58
N TRP A 75 19.86 8.87 2.86
CA TRP A 75 18.91 8.94 3.99
C TRP A 75 18.46 10.37 4.28
N ASP A 76 19.36 11.35 4.12
CA ASP A 76 19.07 12.77 4.35
C ASP A 76 18.40 13.47 3.15
N TYR A 77 18.31 12.79 2.00
CA TYR A 77 17.76 13.33 0.76
C TYR A 77 16.31 13.80 0.91
N PHE A 78 15.47 13.02 1.60
CA PHE A 78 14.07 13.35 1.82
C PHE A 78 13.78 13.54 3.30
N LYS A 79 13.39 14.77 3.67
CA LYS A 79 12.93 15.11 5.03
C LYS A 79 11.46 15.49 4.98
N LEU A 80 10.64 14.76 5.73
CA LEU A 80 9.19 14.95 5.76
C LEU A 80 8.82 16.37 6.21
N GLU A 81 9.59 16.96 7.13
CA GLU A 81 9.38 18.34 7.59
C GLU A 81 9.55 19.36 6.47
N HIS A 82 10.50 19.13 5.56
CA HIS A 82 10.73 20.02 4.42
C HIS A 82 9.57 19.96 3.42
N GLU A 83 9.00 18.77 3.20
CA GLU A 83 7.86 18.60 2.31
C GLU A 83 6.59 19.28 2.85
N PHE A 84 6.31 19.16 4.15
CA PHE A 84 5.20 19.90 4.75
C PHE A 84 5.46 21.41 4.77
N LYS A 85 6.70 21.87 5.02
CA LYS A 85 7.06 23.29 4.89
C LYS A 85 6.86 23.81 3.47
N ARG A 86 7.16 23.01 2.43
CA ARG A 86 6.88 23.36 1.02
C ARG A 86 5.39 23.63 0.79
N MET A 87 4.52 22.88 1.47
CA MET A 87 3.06 23.08 1.47
C MET A 87 2.57 24.15 2.47
N ARG A 88 3.49 24.89 3.12
CA ARG A 88 3.20 25.91 4.15
C ARG A 88 2.49 25.33 5.38
N VAL A 89 2.93 24.15 5.81
CA VAL A 89 2.44 23.46 7.02
C VAL A 89 3.62 23.28 7.99
N PRO A 90 3.48 23.60 9.29
CA PRO A 90 2.25 24.01 9.98
C PRO A 90 1.78 25.43 9.62
N ASN A 91 0.50 25.71 9.87
CA ASN A 91 -0.17 27.00 9.72
C ASN A 91 -1.37 27.08 10.67
N ASP A 92 -2.19 28.13 10.58
CA ASP A 92 -3.36 28.34 11.44
C ASP A 92 -4.38 27.19 11.39
N GLN A 93 -4.46 26.44 10.28
CA GLN A 93 -5.40 25.34 10.11
C GLN A 93 -4.80 23.96 10.42
N TRP A 94 -3.48 23.80 10.36
CA TRP A 94 -2.80 22.51 10.43
C TRP A 94 -1.58 22.55 11.35
N SER A 95 -1.53 21.65 12.32
CA SER A 95 -0.46 21.57 13.32
C SER A 95 0.23 20.20 13.30
N ALA A 96 1.47 20.15 13.79
CA ALA A 96 2.18 18.89 13.99
C ALA A 96 1.65 18.18 15.24
N CYS A 97 1.35 16.89 15.12
CA CYS A 97 0.87 16.07 16.23
C CYS A 97 2.04 15.57 17.09
N ALA A 98 2.09 15.95 18.36
CA ALA A 98 3.10 15.47 19.30
C ALA A 98 2.89 14.02 19.76
N LEU A 99 1.65 13.52 19.73
CA LEU A 99 1.27 12.22 20.29
C LEU A 99 1.89 11.02 19.56
N ASN A 100 2.34 11.19 18.31
CA ASN A 100 2.96 10.09 17.55
C ASN A 100 4.50 10.13 17.52
N GLN A 101 5.14 11.01 18.31
CA GLN A 101 6.59 11.15 18.32
C GLN A 101 7.35 9.87 18.69
N ASN A 102 6.71 8.96 19.44
CA ASN A 102 7.26 7.66 19.80
C ASN A 102 6.40 6.51 19.28
N TYR A 103 5.62 6.73 18.23
CA TYR A 103 4.74 5.72 17.63
C TYR A 103 3.60 5.23 18.54
N GLU A 104 3.29 5.98 19.60
CA GLU A 104 2.30 5.62 20.63
C GLU A 104 0.85 5.75 20.14
N LEU A 105 0.57 6.75 19.30
CA LEU A 105 -0.77 6.96 18.74
C LEU A 105 -1.07 5.98 17.59
N CYS A 106 -0.09 5.77 16.70
CA CYS A 106 -0.16 4.83 15.59
C CYS A 106 1.24 4.39 15.14
N ASP A 107 1.55 3.12 15.39
CA ASP A 107 2.83 2.48 15.09
C ASP A 107 3.15 2.33 13.60
N THR A 108 2.11 2.35 12.75
CA THR A 108 2.25 2.28 11.30
C THR A 108 2.19 3.63 10.58
N TYR A 109 2.12 4.73 11.34
CA TYR A 109 2.25 6.10 10.83
C TYR A 109 3.68 6.63 11.05
N PRO A 110 4.11 7.66 10.30
CA PRO A 110 5.37 8.34 10.57
C PRO A 110 5.38 8.95 11.98
N ARG A 111 6.59 9.16 12.50
CA ARG A 111 6.82 9.86 13.78
C ARG A 111 6.11 11.22 13.83
N GLN A 112 6.16 11.95 12.72
CA GLN A 112 5.53 13.25 12.57
C GLN A 112 4.34 13.14 11.62
N ILE A 113 3.16 13.44 12.14
CA ILE A 113 1.93 13.56 11.37
C ILE A 113 1.34 14.95 11.58
N TYR A 114 0.58 15.43 10.60
CA TYR A 114 -0.09 16.73 10.66
C TYR A 114 -1.59 16.53 10.69
N VAL A 115 -2.24 17.26 11.61
CA VAL A 115 -3.67 17.16 11.94
C VAL A 115 -4.26 18.57 11.99
N PRO A 116 -5.60 18.73 11.94
CA PRO A 116 -6.21 20.05 12.08
C PRO A 116 -5.78 20.72 13.40
N ALA A 117 -5.51 22.02 13.36
CA ALA A 117 -5.07 22.76 14.55
C ALA A 117 -6.10 22.72 15.70
N ASP A 118 -7.39 22.63 15.35
CA ASP A 118 -8.51 22.54 16.29
C ASP A 118 -8.73 21.12 16.86
N ALA A 119 -8.03 20.11 16.35
CA ALA A 119 -8.15 18.73 16.84
C ALA A 119 -7.36 18.56 18.15
N ASN A 120 -8.07 18.70 19.27
CA ASN A 120 -7.48 18.52 20.60
C ASN A 120 -7.07 17.06 20.89
N THR A 121 -6.37 16.84 22.00
CA THR A 121 -5.85 15.50 22.38
C THR A 121 -6.95 14.45 22.54
N GLN A 122 -8.13 14.80 23.05
CA GLN A 122 -9.25 13.87 23.21
C GLN A 122 -9.77 13.42 21.85
N ILE A 123 -9.94 14.35 20.91
CA ILE A 123 -10.35 14.07 19.52
C ILE A 123 -9.37 13.09 18.86
N LEU A 124 -8.07 13.38 18.96
CA LEU A 124 -7.02 12.55 18.36
C LEU A 124 -6.99 11.13 18.93
N LEU A 125 -7.07 10.99 20.26
CA LEU A 125 -7.09 9.69 20.93
C LEU A 125 -8.36 8.91 20.61
N GLY A 126 -9.53 9.55 20.66
CA GLY A 126 -10.81 8.91 20.35
C GLY A 126 -10.87 8.42 18.90
N SER A 127 -10.53 9.29 17.94
CA SER A 127 -10.46 8.93 16.52
C SER A 127 -9.47 7.80 16.27
N SER A 128 -8.26 7.84 16.86
CA SER A 128 -7.29 6.75 16.70
C SER A 128 -7.83 5.40 17.17
N ARG A 129 -8.51 5.35 18.32
CA ARG A 129 -9.10 4.11 18.87
C ARG A 129 -10.23 3.58 18.02
N PHE A 130 -10.99 4.47 17.38
CA PHE A 130 -12.09 4.10 16.50
C PHE A 130 -11.64 3.72 15.08
N ARG A 131 -10.40 4.02 14.72
CA ARG A 131 -9.83 3.75 13.39
C ARG A 131 -8.99 2.50 13.42
N SER A 132 -9.16 1.63 12.42
CA SER A 132 -8.45 0.35 12.36
C SER A 132 -6.92 0.55 12.43
N LYS A 133 -6.29 -0.05 13.45
CA LYS A 133 -4.85 0.08 13.75
C LYS A 133 -4.39 1.50 14.13
N GLY A 134 -5.26 2.33 14.71
CA GLY A 134 -4.86 3.68 15.16
C GLY A 134 -4.73 4.70 14.03
N ARG A 135 -5.01 4.32 12.77
CA ARG A 135 -4.74 5.16 11.58
C ARG A 135 -5.85 6.19 11.38
N LEU A 136 -5.82 7.21 12.24
CA LEU A 136 -6.71 8.37 12.21
C LEU A 136 -6.52 9.24 10.95
N PRO A 137 -7.49 10.10 10.61
CA PRO A 137 -7.34 11.10 9.55
C PRO A 137 -6.11 11.98 9.78
N ALA A 138 -5.18 11.95 8.83
CA ALA A 138 -3.96 12.78 8.85
C ALA A 138 -3.70 13.39 7.47
N LEU A 139 -3.18 14.62 7.47
CA LEU A 139 -2.87 15.36 6.26
C LEU A 139 -1.83 14.63 5.41
N THR A 140 -2.08 14.53 4.11
CA THR A 140 -1.14 14.02 3.11
C THR A 140 -0.72 15.13 2.13
N TYR A 141 -1.66 15.97 1.72
CA TYR A 141 -1.40 17.05 0.78
C TYR A 141 -2.29 18.26 1.08
N LEU A 142 -1.73 19.47 0.96
CA LEU A 142 -2.47 20.73 1.08
C LEU A 142 -2.25 21.57 -0.17
N HIS A 143 -3.34 21.92 -0.86
CA HIS A 143 -3.31 22.79 -2.02
C HIS A 143 -3.38 24.27 -1.60
N SER A 144 -2.91 25.17 -2.47
CA SER A 144 -2.90 26.63 -2.23
C SER A 144 -4.30 27.23 -2.01
N ASN A 145 -5.35 26.61 -2.58
CA ASN A 145 -6.75 26.99 -2.38
C ASN A 145 -7.38 26.44 -1.06
N LYS A 146 -6.56 25.88 -0.16
CA LYS A 146 -6.94 25.25 1.12
C LYS A 146 -7.62 23.88 1.02
N ALA A 147 -7.85 23.33 -0.18
CA ALA A 147 -8.28 21.94 -0.31
C ALA A 147 -7.18 21.00 0.20
N SER A 148 -7.56 20.02 1.01
CA SER A 148 -6.65 19.06 1.62
C SER A 148 -7.01 17.63 1.23
N ILE A 149 -5.98 16.79 1.09
CA ILE A 149 -6.12 15.35 1.00
C ILE A 149 -5.65 14.78 2.33
N CYS A 150 -6.56 14.10 3.04
CA CYS A 150 -6.26 13.34 4.24
C CYS A 150 -6.36 11.85 3.95
N ARG A 151 -5.59 11.06 4.70
CA ARG A 151 -5.64 9.59 4.66
C ARG A 151 -5.95 9.03 6.03
N CYS A 152 -6.70 7.94 6.06
CA CYS A 152 -7.02 7.18 7.27
C CYS A 152 -7.23 5.70 6.94
N SER A 153 -7.48 4.91 7.97
CA SER A 153 -8.09 3.59 7.83
C SER A 153 -9.61 3.65 7.97
N GLN A 154 -10.28 2.56 7.57
CA GLN A 154 -11.72 2.39 7.82
C GLN A 154 -12.07 2.49 9.31
N PRO A 155 -13.24 3.04 9.66
CA PRO A 155 -13.74 3.09 11.03
C PRO A 155 -14.13 1.70 11.54
N LEU A 156 -14.14 1.54 12.86
CA LEU A 156 -14.59 0.36 13.60
C LEU A 156 -16.08 0.49 13.97
N SER A 157 -16.89 0.94 13.02
CA SER A 157 -18.32 1.24 13.23
C SER A 157 -19.18 -0.01 13.41
N GLY A 158 -18.73 -1.18 12.95
CA GLY A 158 -19.56 -2.37 12.85
C GLY A 158 -20.95 -2.06 12.27
N PHE A 159 -21.99 -2.57 12.91
CA PHE A 159 -23.36 -2.29 12.51
C PHE A 159 -23.85 -0.90 12.91
N SER A 160 -23.53 -0.42 14.11
CA SER A 160 -24.11 0.81 14.68
C SER A 160 -23.21 1.61 15.61
N ALA A 161 -21.96 1.17 15.84
CA ALA A 161 -21.04 1.89 16.72
C ALA A 161 -20.70 3.27 16.13
N ARG A 162 -20.70 4.26 17.01
CA ARG A 162 -20.39 5.66 16.72
C ARG A 162 -19.25 6.11 17.62
N CYS A 163 -18.53 7.11 17.17
CA CYS A 163 -17.47 7.76 17.95
C CYS A 163 -17.59 9.26 17.73
N LEU A 164 -18.00 9.97 18.78
CA LEU A 164 -18.19 11.42 18.73
C LEU A 164 -16.86 12.13 18.41
N GLU A 165 -15.76 11.62 18.95
CA GLU A 165 -14.42 12.14 18.69
C GLU A 165 -14.00 11.96 17.22
N ASP A 166 -14.39 10.87 16.56
CA ASP A 166 -14.10 10.67 15.13
C ASP A 166 -15.00 11.54 14.24
N GLU A 167 -16.28 11.69 14.61
CA GLU A 167 -17.20 12.64 13.97
C GLU A 167 -16.66 14.08 14.07
N GLN A 168 -16.20 14.50 15.25
CA GLN A 168 -15.53 15.78 15.47
C GLN A 168 -14.22 15.88 14.69
N MET A 169 -13.42 14.81 14.62
CA MET A 169 -12.18 14.78 13.86
C MET A 169 -12.44 15.11 12.38
N LEU A 170 -13.43 14.46 11.76
CA LEU A 170 -13.79 14.73 10.35
C LEU A 170 -14.32 16.15 10.16
N GLU A 171 -15.09 16.67 11.12
CA GLU A 171 -15.55 18.05 11.07
C GLU A 171 -14.40 19.06 11.18
N THR A 172 -13.40 18.82 12.04
CA THR A 172 -12.20 19.68 12.10
C THR A 172 -11.41 19.65 10.79
N VAL A 173 -11.32 18.49 10.12
CA VAL A 173 -10.74 18.40 8.77
C VAL A 173 -11.52 19.24 7.78
N ARG A 174 -12.86 19.13 7.75
CA ARG A 174 -13.72 19.92 6.86
C ARG A 174 -13.53 21.43 7.10
N LYS A 175 -13.49 21.87 8.37
CA LYS A 175 -13.30 23.28 8.75
C LYS A 175 -11.95 23.88 8.33
N THR A 176 -10.94 23.06 8.04
CA THR A 176 -9.65 23.56 7.53
C THR A 176 -9.76 24.24 6.17
N ASN A 177 -10.85 24.00 5.43
CA ASN A 177 -11.17 24.70 4.19
C ASN A 177 -12.48 25.49 4.31
N PRO A 178 -12.43 26.79 4.67
CA PRO A 178 -13.63 27.61 4.84
C PRO A 178 -14.36 27.89 3.52
N ASN A 179 -13.75 27.60 2.36
CA ASN A 179 -14.32 27.85 1.04
C ASN A 179 -15.31 26.75 0.60
N CYS A 180 -15.42 25.64 1.34
CA CYS A 180 -16.30 24.53 1.00
C CYS A 180 -17.09 24.04 2.22
N ASN A 181 -18.40 23.88 2.04
CA ASN A 181 -19.30 23.47 3.11
C ASN A 181 -19.39 21.95 3.30
N PHE A 182 -18.74 21.15 2.43
CA PHE A 182 -18.76 19.70 2.54
C PHE A 182 -17.38 19.09 2.25
N MET A 183 -17.18 17.85 2.69
CA MET A 183 -15.98 17.05 2.45
C MET A 183 -16.34 15.75 1.72
N TYR A 184 -15.47 15.26 0.84
CA TYR A 184 -15.62 13.91 0.29
C TYR A 184 -14.96 12.88 1.19
N VAL A 185 -15.66 11.77 1.43
CA VAL A 185 -15.07 10.56 2.02
C VAL A 185 -15.04 9.50 0.93
N VAL A 186 -13.83 9.14 0.53
CA VAL A 186 -13.59 8.22 -0.58
C VAL A 186 -13.11 6.89 -0.03
N ASP A 187 -13.95 5.88 -0.15
CA ASP A 187 -13.59 4.50 0.14
C ASP A 187 -13.22 3.79 -1.16
N THR A 188 -11.96 3.40 -1.27
CA THR A 188 -11.46 2.79 -2.50
C THR A 188 -12.04 1.40 -2.73
N ARG A 189 -12.68 0.77 -1.75
CA ARG A 189 -13.21 -0.60 -1.89
C ARG A 189 -14.45 -0.65 -2.80
N PRO A 190 -14.75 -1.82 -3.40
CA PRO A 190 -16.08 -2.14 -3.86
C PRO A 190 -17.06 -2.12 -2.68
N ARG A 191 -18.28 -1.61 -2.91
CA ARG A 191 -19.34 -1.52 -1.89
C ARG A 191 -19.60 -2.87 -1.19
N ILE A 192 -19.58 -3.97 -1.94
CA ILE A 192 -19.79 -5.34 -1.39
C ILE A 192 -18.68 -5.69 -0.38
N ASN A 193 -17.43 -5.39 -0.71
CA ASN A 193 -16.29 -5.65 0.18
C ASN A 193 -16.35 -4.74 1.44
N ALA A 194 -16.84 -3.52 1.29
CA ALA A 194 -17.07 -2.63 2.42
C ALA A 194 -18.18 -3.16 3.35
N MET A 195 -19.27 -3.68 2.80
CA MET A 195 -20.35 -4.32 3.56
C MET A 195 -19.87 -5.59 4.28
N ALA A 196 -19.05 -6.43 3.63
CA ALA A 196 -18.46 -7.61 4.27
C ALA A 196 -17.57 -7.24 5.47
N ASN A 197 -16.73 -6.22 5.33
CA ASN A 197 -15.93 -5.71 6.44
C ASN A 197 -16.81 -5.13 7.57
N ARG A 198 -17.94 -4.51 7.23
CA ARG A 198 -18.91 -4.01 8.20
C ARG A 198 -19.45 -5.12 9.10
N ALA A 199 -19.79 -6.27 8.52
CA ALA A 199 -20.22 -7.45 9.27
C ALA A 199 -19.13 -7.99 10.22
N ALA A 200 -17.86 -7.77 9.90
CA ALA A 200 -16.70 -8.14 10.74
C ALA A 200 -16.31 -7.06 11.77
N GLY A 201 -17.19 -6.09 12.08
CA GLY A 201 -16.95 -5.06 13.10
C GLY A 201 -16.17 -3.84 12.62
N LYS A 202 -15.83 -3.75 11.32
CA LYS A 202 -15.30 -2.52 10.69
C LYS A 202 -16.44 -1.73 10.07
N GLY A 203 -16.18 -0.91 9.07
CA GLY A 203 -17.24 -0.33 8.26
C GLY A 203 -16.77 0.84 7.44
N TYR A 204 -17.66 1.81 7.32
CA TYR A 204 -17.50 3.04 6.58
C TYR A 204 -18.42 4.10 7.20
N GLU A 205 -18.13 5.36 6.94
CA GLU A 205 -18.82 6.51 7.48
C GLU A 205 -20.28 6.55 7.00
N ASN A 206 -21.22 6.75 7.93
CA ASN A 206 -22.64 6.87 7.63
C ASN A 206 -23.01 8.35 7.53
N GLU A 207 -23.51 8.81 6.38
CA GLU A 207 -23.90 10.22 6.15
C GLU A 207 -24.95 10.75 7.15
N ALA A 208 -25.70 9.87 7.82
CA ALA A 208 -26.60 10.26 8.91
C ALA A 208 -25.89 10.66 10.22
N ASN A 209 -24.65 10.21 10.43
CA ASN A 209 -23.86 10.48 11.63
C ASN A 209 -22.74 11.50 11.37
N TYR A 210 -22.16 11.46 10.17
CA TYR A 210 -21.12 12.39 9.75
C TYR A 210 -21.76 13.48 8.93
N GLU A 211 -22.02 14.63 9.55
CA GLU A 211 -22.61 15.77 8.86
C GLU A 211 -21.65 16.31 7.79
N ASN A 212 -22.21 16.90 6.73
CA ASN A 212 -21.46 17.61 5.69
C ASN A 212 -20.41 16.75 4.96
N ILE A 213 -20.58 15.43 4.90
CA ILE A 213 -19.78 14.56 4.04
C ILE A 213 -20.56 14.15 2.78
N LYS A 214 -19.82 13.82 1.72
CA LYS A 214 -20.31 13.09 0.55
C LYS A 214 -19.51 11.80 0.42
N PHE A 215 -20.17 10.66 0.58
CA PHE A 215 -19.51 9.36 0.58
C PHE A 215 -19.44 8.75 -0.83
N GLN A 216 -18.29 8.19 -1.21
CA GLN A 216 -18.10 7.52 -2.52
C GLN A 216 -17.32 6.21 -2.40
N PHE A 217 -17.77 5.20 -3.15
CA PHE A 217 -17.04 3.94 -3.36
C PHE A 217 -16.40 3.92 -4.75
N LEU A 218 -15.12 3.56 -4.85
CA LEU A 218 -14.38 3.57 -6.13
C LEU A 218 -14.00 2.19 -6.68
N GLY A 219 -14.32 1.09 -5.98
CA GLY A 219 -14.31 -0.23 -6.60
C GLY A 219 -12.94 -0.86 -6.88
N ILE A 220 -11.88 -0.41 -6.21
CA ILE A 220 -10.55 -1.01 -6.30
C ILE A 220 -10.51 -2.30 -5.48
N GLU A 221 -10.33 -3.41 -6.19
CA GLU A 221 -10.26 -4.75 -5.59
C GLU A 221 -9.10 -4.93 -4.61
N ASN A 222 -9.23 -5.92 -3.72
CA ASN A 222 -8.24 -6.16 -2.67
C ASN A 222 -6.94 -6.80 -3.21
N ILE A 223 -5.93 -6.88 -2.35
CA ILE A 223 -4.59 -7.39 -2.70
C ILE A 223 -4.58 -8.85 -3.20
N HIS A 224 -5.56 -9.67 -2.82
CA HIS A 224 -5.65 -11.06 -3.28
C HIS A 224 -6.10 -11.11 -4.73
N THR A 225 -7.10 -10.30 -5.08
CA THR A 225 -7.55 -10.13 -6.47
C THR A 225 -6.42 -9.57 -7.34
N MET A 226 -5.69 -8.56 -6.87
CA MET A 226 -4.55 -7.98 -7.60
C MET A 226 -3.44 -9.01 -7.83
N ARG A 227 -3.13 -9.85 -6.82
CA ARG A 227 -2.15 -10.93 -6.94
C ARG A 227 -2.58 -11.99 -7.96
N ALA A 228 -3.85 -12.41 -7.92
CA ALA A 228 -4.39 -13.37 -8.87
C ALA A 228 -4.40 -12.81 -10.30
N SER A 229 -4.72 -11.51 -10.46
CA SER A 229 -4.68 -10.81 -11.73
C SER A 229 -3.26 -10.78 -12.33
N LEU A 230 -2.27 -10.43 -11.52
CA LEU A 230 -0.87 -10.44 -11.95
C LEU A 230 -0.39 -11.85 -12.33
N GLN A 231 -0.79 -12.87 -11.57
CA GLN A 231 -0.43 -14.26 -11.87
C GLN A 231 -0.96 -14.68 -13.25
N LYS A 232 -2.24 -14.38 -13.56
CA LYS A 232 -2.82 -14.64 -14.89
C LYS A 232 -2.10 -13.88 -16.00
N LEU A 233 -1.67 -12.64 -15.74
CA LEU A 233 -0.91 -11.86 -16.71
C LEU A 233 0.45 -12.52 -17.01
N ILE A 234 1.15 -12.98 -15.98
CA ILE A 234 2.43 -13.69 -16.14
C ILE A 234 2.22 -14.97 -16.95
N GLU A 235 1.20 -15.77 -16.64
CA GLU A 235 0.84 -16.99 -17.39
C GLU A 235 0.54 -16.70 -18.86
N CYS A 236 -0.16 -15.59 -19.14
CA CYS A 236 -0.40 -15.12 -20.51
C CYS A 236 0.91 -14.80 -21.24
N CYS A 237 1.87 -14.15 -20.57
CA CYS A 237 3.18 -13.83 -21.14
C CYS A 237 4.10 -15.05 -21.30
N GLU A 238 3.92 -16.12 -20.53
CA GLU A 238 4.71 -17.36 -20.60
C GLU A 238 4.25 -18.33 -21.72
N GLN A 239 3.19 -17.99 -22.47
CA GLN A 239 2.72 -18.80 -23.60
C GLN A 239 3.77 -18.84 -24.73
N LYS A 240 4.20 -20.05 -25.13
CA LYS A 240 5.29 -20.24 -26.12
C LYS A 240 4.93 -19.81 -27.55
N SER A 241 3.69 -20.00 -27.96
CA SER A 241 3.23 -19.71 -29.33
C SER A 241 1.74 -19.37 -29.34
N PRO A 242 1.33 -18.27 -28.70
CA PRO A 242 -0.07 -17.87 -28.68
C PRO A 242 -0.50 -17.32 -30.04
N THR A 243 -1.74 -17.59 -30.44
CA THR A 243 -2.39 -16.79 -31.48
C THR A 243 -2.65 -15.39 -30.95
N MET A 244 -2.75 -14.39 -31.83
CA MET A 244 -3.08 -13.02 -31.41
C MET A 244 -4.40 -12.97 -30.63
N SER A 245 -5.43 -13.70 -31.10
CA SER A 245 -6.72 -13.79 -30.41
C SER A 245 -6.61 -14.46 -29.04
N GLY A 246 -5.83 -15.54 -28.93
CA GLY A 246 -5.58 -16.23 -27.67
C GLY A 246 -4.86 -15.34 -26.66
N PHE A 247 -3.84 -14.61 -27.11
CA PHE A 247 -3.12 -13.65 -26.26
C PHE A 247 -4.03 -12.53 -25.76
N LEU A 248 -4.82 -11.89 -26.64
CA LEU A 248 -5.73 -10.81 -26.25
C LEU A 248 -6.81 -11.29 -25.28
N SER A 249 -7.37 -12.47 -25.50
CA SER A 249 -8.36 -13.07 -24.60
C SER A 249 -7.76 -13.39 -23.22
N ALA A 250 -6.55 -13.97 -23.19
CA ALA A 250 -5.83 -14.24 -21.95
C ALA A 250 -5.52 -12.95 -21.19
N LEU A 251 -5.05 -11.91 -21.89
CA LEU A 251 -4.77 -10.59 -21.33
C LEU A 251 -6.03 -9.96 -20.73
N GLU A 252 -7.15 -9.97 -21.45
CA GLU A 252 -8.42 -9.46 -20.95
C GLU A 252 -8.90 -10.24 -19.71
N SER A 253 -8.83 -11.57 -19.74
CA SER A 253 -9.23 -12.44 -18.64
C SER A 253 -8.37 -12.29 -17.37
N SER A 254 -7.15 -11.75 -17.51
CA SER A 254 -6.30 -11.40 -16.37
C SER A 254 -6.90 -10.27 -15.53
N GLY A 255 -7.68 -9.39 -16.15
CA GLY A 255 -8.22 -8.18 -15.52
C GLY A 255 -7.19 -7.11 -15.17
N TRP A 256 -5.91 -7.29 -15.51
CA TRP A 256 -4.83 -6.41 -15.08
C TRP A 256 -5.02 -4.96 -15.56
N LEU A 257 -5.31 -4.77 -16.85
CA LEU A 257 -5.56 -3.45 -17.43
C LEU A 257 -6.84 -2.81 -16.87
N LYS A 258 -7.86 -3.61 -16.54
CA LYS A 258 -9.06 -3.13 -15.87
C LYS A 258 -8.72 -2.57 -14.48
N HIS A 259 -7.88 -3.26 -13.71
CA HIS A 259 -7.45 -2.78 -12.40
C HIS A 259 -6.60 -1.52 -12.49
N ILE A 260 -5.67 -1.44 -13.45
CA ILE A 260 -4.90 -0.21 -13.72
C ILE A 260 -5.85 0.95 -14.01
N ARG A 261 -6.82 0.75 -14.92
CA ARG A 261 -7.83 1.77 -15.24
C ARG A 261 -8.58 2.22 -14.00
N SER A 262 -9.09 1.30 -13.17
CA SER A 262 -9.82 1.67 -11.95
C SER A 262 -8.98 2.49 -10.95
N ILE A 263 -7.69 2.18 -10.82
CA ILE A 263 -6.77 2.96 -9.98
C ILE A 263 -6.57 4.36 -10.56
N LEU A 264 -6.38 4.47 -11.88
CA LEU A 264 -6.23 5.76 -12.54
C LEU A 264 -7.50 6.59 -12.41
N ASP A 265 -8.67 6.04 -12.72
CA ASP A 265 -9.97 6.72 -12.60
C ASP A 265 -10.23 7.25 -11.18
N THR A 266 -9.64 6.63 -10.15
CA THR A 266 -9.70 7.08 -8.74
C THR A 266 -8.79 8.26 -8.43
N SER A 267 -7.73 8.46 -9.22
CA SER A 267 -6.69 9.46 -8.96
C SER A 267 -6.92 10.82 -9.63
N TRP A 268 -7.95 10.95 -10.47
CA TRP A 268 -8.29 12.16 -11.22
C TRP A 268 -9.25 13.09 -10.45
#